data_AF-A0A9E5K893-F1
#
_entry.id   AF-A0A9E5K893-F1
#
_cell.length_a   1.000
_cell.length_b   1.000
_cell.length_c   1.000
_cell.angle_alpha   90.00
_cell.angle_beta   90.00
_cell.angle_gamma   90.00
#
_symmetry.space_group_name_H-M   'P 1'
#
loop_
_entity.id
_entity.type
_entity.pdbx_description
1 polymer ?
#
loop_
_entity_poly.entity_id
_entity_poly.type
_entity_poly.pdbx_seq_one_letter_code
_entity_poly.pdbx_strand_id
1 'polypeptide(L)'
;MERKETFTVTRDLVLENSFGTVGAEDGVKLHVTVGIKEDEAYGWFECYDIKSTGGDWYAEGGLWMEGKKVVDYDGVFCLPDFVISKLKSWGYDTSEVEL
;
A
#
# COMPACT_ATOMS: atom_id res chain seq x y z
N MET A 1 -16.20 10.34 6.56
CA MET A 1 -16.73 8.94 6.52
C MET A 1 -15.52 8.04 6.45
N GLU A 2 -15.46 7.02 7.30
CA GLU A 2 -14.34 6.09 7.34
C GLU A 2 -14.65 4.85 6.50
N ARG A 3 -13.75 4.49 5.59
CA ARG A 3 -13.77 3.24 4.83
C ARG A 3 -12.48 2.49 5.08
N LYS A 4 -12.58 1.22 5.46
CA LYS A 4 -11.42 0.36 5.74
C LYS A 4 -11.69 -1.05 5.26
N GLU A 5 -10.70 -1.68 4.65
CA GLU A 5 -10.75 -3.10 4.31
C GLU A 5 -9.38 -3.74 4.49
N THR A 6 -9.42 -5.01 4.87
CA THR A 6 -8.25 -5.85 5.06
C THR A 6 -8.37 -7.08 4.20
N PHE A 7 -7.30 -7.44 3.49
CA PHE A 7 -7.29 -8.56 2.54
C PHE A 7 -5.90 -9.19 2.46
N THR A 8 -5.81 -10.38 1.86
CA THR A 8 -4.55 -11.09 1.64
C THR A 8 -4.17 -11.06 0.18
N VAL A 9 -2.88 -10.86 -0.09
CA VAL A 9 -2.29 -11.02 -1.43
C VAL A 9 -1.07 -11.92 -1.37
N THR A 10 -0.68 -12.45 -2.51
CA THR A 10 0.60 -13.15 -2.68
C THR A 10 1.41 -12.41 -3.72
N ARG A 11 2.67 -12.10 -3.39
CA ARG A 11 3.58 -11.31 -4.22
C ARG A 11 5.00 -11.85 -4.08
N ASP A 12 5.75 -11.71 -5.17
CA ASP A 12 7.20 -11.82 -5.13
C ASP A 12 7.73 -10.45 -4.69
N LEU A 13 8.57 -10.43 -3.66
CA LEU A 13 9.02 -9.19 -3.02
C LEU A 13 10.52 -9.01 -3.21
N VAL A 14 10.89 -7.75 -3.42
CA VAL A 14 12.27 -7.30 -3.51
C VAL A 14 12.40 -6.06 -2.64
N LEU A 15 13.36 -6.07 -1.71
CA LEU A 15 13.74 -4.92 -0.91
C LEU A 15 15.02 -4.31 -1.50
N GLU A 16 14.94 -3.06 -1.91
CA GLU A 16 16.05 -2.35 -2.55
C GLU A 16 16.38 -1.05 -1.80
N ASN A 17 17.65 -0.68 -1.82
CA ASN A 17 18.13 0.63 -1.41
C ASN A 17 19.07 1.20 -2.49
N SER A 18 19.66 2.38 -2.23
CA SER A 18 20.55 3.04 -3.19
C SER A 18 21.82 2.24 -3.55
N PHE A 19 22.12 1.15 -2.85
CA PHE A 19 23.25 0.25 -3.10
C PHE A 19 22.82 -1.08 -3.77
N GLY A 20 21.53 -1.28 -4.04
CA GLY A 20 20.98 -2.45 -4.71
C GLY A 20 19.99 -3.25 -3.85
N THR A 21 19.75 -4.50 -4.27
CA THR A 21 18.86 -5.43 -3.59
C THR A 21 19.45 -5.93 -2.27
N VAL A 22 18.71 -5.79 -1.18
CA VAL A 22 19.09 -6.26 0.17
C VAL A 22 18.24 -7.45 0.65
N GLY A 23 17.15 -7.77 -0.03
CA GLY A 23 16.33 -8.95 0.23
C GLY A 23 15.43 -9.26 -0.95
N ALA A 24 15.17 -10.55 -1.18
CA ALA A 24 14.20 -11.01 -2.17
C ALA A 24 13.58 -12.34 -1.72
N GLU A 25 12.26 -12.47 -1.86
CA GLU A 25 11.53 -13.71 -1.54
C GLU A 25 10.31 -13.84 -2.46
N ASP A 26 10.15 -15.00 -3.08
CA ASP A 26 9.02 -15.30 -3.95
C ASP A 26 7.84 -15.84 -3.15
N GLY A 27 6.62 -15.56 -3.62
CA GLY A 27 5.40 -16.15 -3.06
C GLY A 27 5.07 -15.73 -1.62
N VAL A 28 5.50 -14.53 -1.19
CA VAL A 28 5.21 -13.99 0.14
C VAL A 28 3.72 -13.68 0.27
N LYS A 29 3.09 -14.24 1.31
CA LYS A 29 1.69 -13.92 1.66
C LYS A 29 1.66 -12.70 2.57
N LEU A 30 1.05 -11.64 2.07
CA LEU A 30 0.90 -10.37 2.78
C LEU A 30 -0.51 -10.22 3.34
N HIS A 31 -0.59 -9.69 4.55
CA HIS A 31 -1.80 -9.08 5.08
C HIS A 31 -1.77 -7.60 4.74
N VAL A 32 -2.81 -7.08 4.08
CA VAL A 32 -2.87 -5.69 3.62
C VAL A 32 -4.12 -5.03 4.20
N THR A 33 -3.95 -3.87 4.80
CA THR A 33 -5.03 -2.99 5.23
C THR A 33 -4.96 -1.70 4.44
N VAL A 34 -6.09 -1.25 3.90
CA VAL A 34 -6.24 0.08 3.29
C VAL A 34 -7.37 0.79 4.01
N GLY A 35 -7.14 2.05 4.39
CA GLY A 35 -8.10 2.89 5.10
C GLY A 35 -8.18 4.29 4.50
N ILE A 36 -9.36 4.88 4.55
CA ILE A 36 -9.66 6.22 4.04
C ILE A 36 -10.55 6.93 5.06
N LYS A 37 -10.14 8.13 5.47
CA LYS A 37 -10.95 9.09 6.20
C LYS A 37 -11.27 10.26 5.26
N GLU A 38 -12.42 10.16 4.59
CA GLU A 38 -12.80 11.13 3.55
C GLU A 38 -12.93 12.56 4.10
N ASP A 39 -13.31 12.70 5.37
CA ASP A 39 -13.45 13.97 6.07
C ASP A 39 -12.12 14.62 6.46
N GLU A 40 -11.04 13.83 6.54
CA GLU A 40 -9.69 14.32 6.81
C GLU A 40 -8.85 14.48 5.53
N ALA A 41 -9.44 14.22 4.35
CA ALA A 41 -8.72 14.20 3.07
C ALA A 41 -7.47 13.29 3.11
N TYR A 42 -7.54 12.23 3.91
CA TYR A 42 -6.41 11.37 4.27
C TYR A 42 -6.78 9.89 4.23
N GLY A 43 -5.83 9.06 3.84
CA GLY A 43 -5.89 7.61 3.90
C GLY A 43 -4.57 7.02 4.36
N TRP A 44 -4.57 5.72 4.56
CA TRP A 44 -3.37 4.98 4.95
C TRP A 44 -3.41 3.57 4.37
N PHE A 45 -2.24 2.97 4.28
CA PHE A 45 -2.10 1.54 4.05
C PHE A 45 -1.06 0.95 4.99
N GLU A 46 -1.21 -0.32 5.27
CA GLU A 46 -0.24 -1.13 6.00
C GLU A 46 -0.23 -2.52 5.38
N CYS A 47 0.95 -3.05 5.09
CA CYS A 47 1.11 -4.41 4.62
C CYS A 47 2.30 -5.10 5.28
N TYR A 48 2.10 -6.36 5.65
CA TYR A 48 3.13 -7.15 6.31
C TYR A 48 3.01 -8.63 5.96
N ASP A 49 4.13 -9.36 5.99
CA ASP A 49 4.10 -10.80 5.77
C ASP A 49 3.45 -11.55 6.96
N ILE A 50 2.62 -12.51 6.61
CA ILE A 50 1.87 -13.31 7.61
C ILE A 50 2.81 -14.25 8.37
N LYS A 51 3.89 -14.71 7.72
CA LYS A 51 4.80 -15.73 8.24
C LYS A 51 5.55 -15.25 9.49
N SER A 52 6.12 -14.06 9.44
CA SER A 52 6.88 -13.43 10.52
C SER A 52 6.08 -12.37 11.27
N THR A 53 4.83 -12.13 10.87
CA THR A 53 3.97 -11.04 11.40
C THR A 53 4.62 -9.65 11.23
N GLY A 54 5.25 -9.43 10.07
CA GLY A 54 5.91 -8.16 9.72
C GLY A 54 7.35 -8.01 10.19
N GLY A 55 7.99 -9.08 10.64
CA GLY A 55 9.41 -9.08 11.00
C GLY A 55 10.34 -9.06 9.79
N ASP A 56 9.95 -9.74 8.70
CA ASP A 56 10.75 -9.89 7.49
C ASP A 56 10.33 -8.87 6.42
N TRP A 57 9.01 -8.67 6.24
CA TRP A 57 8.45 -7.76 5.25
C TRP A 57 7.38 -6.89 5.88
N TYR A 58 7.62 -5.59 5.90
CA TYR A 58 6.68 -4.60 6.42
C TYR A 58 6.79 -3.31 5.60
N ALA A 59 5.65 -2.74 5.26
CA ALA A 59 5.56 -1.38 4.74
C ALA A 59 4.23 -0.75 5.17
N GLU A 60 4.27 0.54 5.45
CA GLU A 60 3.09 1.36 5.71
C GLU A 60 3.26 2.71 5.04
N GLY A 61 2.16 3.46 4.94
CA GLY A 61 2.23 4.78 4.37
C GLY A 61 0.93 5.56 4.44
N GLY A 62 1.06 6.86 4.20
CA GLY A 62 -0.04 7.80 4.10
C GLY A 62 -0.49 7.96 2.65
N LEU A 63 -1.77 8.30 2.47
CA LEU A 63 -2.39 8.63 1.20
C LEU A 63 -3.05 10.00 1.34
N TRP A 64 -2.69 10.95 0.48
CA TRP A 64 -3.31 12.27 0.44
C TRP A 64 -4.34 12.35 -0.66
N MET A 65 -5.46 12.99 -0.37
CA MET A 65 -6.61 12.98 -1.27
C MET A 65 -7.21 14.36 -1.49
N GLU A 66 -7.76 14.54 -2.70
CA GLU A 66 -8.64 15.65 -3.04
C GLU A 66 -9.97 15.07 -3.53
N GLY A 67 -10.93 14.95 -2.61
CA GLY A 67 -12.19 14.27 -2.88
C GLY A 67 -11.97 12.79 -3.21
N LYS A 68 -12.27 12.38 -4.45
CA LYS A 68 -12.06 11.00 -4.92
C LYS A 68 -10.75 10.81 -5.69
N LYS A 69 -9.82 11.77 -5.64
CA LYS A 69 -8.52 11.67 -6.27
C LYS A 69 -7.45 11.44 -5.22
N VAL A 70 -6.58 10.45 -5.43
CA VAL A 70 -5.36 10.27 -4.65
C VAL A 70 -4.26 11.08 -5.33
N VAL A 71 -3.77 12.09 -4.62
CA VAL A 71 -2.86 13.10 -5.17
C VAL A 71 -1.42 12.90 -4.73
N ASP A 72 -1.20 12.21 -3.61
CA ASP A 72 0.15 11.95 -3.10
C ASP A 72 0.17 10.73 -2.16
N TYR A 73 1.36 10.21 -1.89
CA TYR A 73 1.61 9.16 -0.91
C TYR A 73 2.98 9.33 -0.26
N ASP A 74 3.15 8.78 0.94
CA ASP A 74 4.44 8.74 1.64
C ASP A 74 4.61 7.40 2.37
N GLY A 75 5.86 7.02 2.67
CA GLY A 75 6.23 5.78 3.39
C GLY A 75 6.83 4.68 2.51
N VAL A 76 6.68 4.78 1.18
CA VAL A 76 7.21 3.81 0.21
C VAL A 76 7.79 4.52 -1.01
N PHE A 77 8.68 3.86 -1.74
CA PHE A 77 9.22 4.40 -2.99
C PHE A 77 8.15 4.50 -4.09
N CYS A 78 7.36 3.43 -4.24
CA CYS A 78 6.23 3.37 -5.16
C CYS A 78 5.02 2.79 -4.42
N LEU A 79 3.84 3.32 -4.70
CA LEU A 79 2.61 2.81 -4.09
C LEU A 79 2.32 1.39 -4.62
N PRO A 80 2.14 0.38 -3.76
CA PRO A 80 1.97 -0.99 -4.23
C PRO A 80 0.71 -1.19 -5.10
N ASP A 81 0.83 -2.01 -6.14
CA ASP A 81 -0.23 -2.30 -7.12
C ASP A 81 -1.54 -2.78 -6.49
N PHE A 82 -1.45 -3.55 -5.40
CA PHE A 82 -2.59 -4.07 -4.65
C PHE A 82 -3.31 -2.97 -3.84
N VAL A 83 -2.60 -1.91 -3.42
CA VAL A 83 -3.22 -0.73 -2.78
C VAL A 83 -3.93 0.10 -3.85
N ILE A 84 -3.27 0.37 -4.98
CA ILE A 84 -3.86 1.07 -6.14
C ILE A 84 -5.13 0.36 -6.61
N SER A 85 -5.07 -0.96 -6.80
CA SER A 85 -6.22 -1.77 -7.22
C SER A 85 -7.39 -1.67 -6.24
N LYS A 86 -7.10 -1.64 -4.93
CA LYS A 86 -8.13 -1.47 -3.89
C LYS A 86 -8.78 -0.09 -3.99
N LEU A 87 -8.00 0.98 -4.09
CA LEU A 87 -8.48 2.35 -4.25
C LEU A 87 -9.36 2.51 -5.51
N LYS A 88 -8.91 1.98 -6.65
CA LYS A 88 -9.71 1.95 -7.90
C LYS A 88 -11.03 1.22 -7.73
N SER A 89 -11.03 0.06 -7.05
CA SER A 89 -12.26 -0.69 -6.77
C SER A 89 -13.28 0.09 -5.93
N TRP A 90 -12.80 1.09 -5.19
CA TRP A 90 -13.61 1.99 -4.38
C TRP A 90 -14.06 3.25 -5.14
N GLY A 91 -13.63 3.39 -6.39
CA GLY A 91 -13.95 4.50 -7.27
C GLY A 91 -13.05 5.72 -7.07
N TYR A 92 -11.86 5.54 -6.50
CA TYR A 92 -10.85 6.59 -6.44
C TYR A 92 -10.06 6.65 -7.75
N ASP A 93 -9.71 7.87 -8.17
CA ASP A 93 -8.77 8.18 -9.23
C ASP A 93 -7.35 8.17 -8.65
N THR A 94 -6.48 7.31 -9.19
CA THR A 94 -5.09 7.12 -8.76
C THR A 94 -4.08 7.53 -9.83
N SER A 95 -4.52 8.22 -10.88
CA SER A 95 -3.69 8.55 -12.04
C SER A 95 -2.41 9.35 -11.74
N GLU A 96 -2.35 10.10 -10.63
CA GLU A 96 -1.17 10.87 -10.21
C GLU A 96 -0.10 10.03 -9.49
N VAL A 97 -0.50 8.88 -8.94
CA VAL A 97 0.35 8.06 -8.05
C VAL A 97 0.67 6.69 -8.64
N GLU A 98 0.28 6.45 -9.89
CA GLU A 98 0.64 5.28 -10.67
C GLU A 98 2.01 5.52 -11.34
N LEU A 99 2.96 4.62 -11.09
CA LEU A 99 4.29 4.60 -11.71
C LEU A 99 4.39 3.52 -12.79
#